data_AF-A0A2V9JW68-F1
#
_entry.id   AF-A0A2V9JW68-F1
#
_cell.length_a   1.000
_cell.length_b   1.000
_cell.length_c   1.000
_cell.angle_alpha   90.00
_cell.angle_beta   90.00
_cell.angle_gamma   90.00
#
_symmetry.space_group_name_H-M   'P 1'
#
loop_
_entity.id
_entity.type
_entity.pdbx_description
1 polymer ?
#
loop_
_entity_poly.entity_id
_entity_poly.type
_entity_poly.pdbx_seq_one_letter_code
_entity_poly.pdbx_strand_id
1 'polypeptide(L)'
;MTYFAGRECEILYSLRLGNRAEDKPAWVVVTFTKDDRAEKIYTRHYQAPTPGQAMFLPSYRCLVEWFPSDWNLPSLRRATDDAAIGLLPAQASSHSQTPSDRRPHVEVLRYRPHLRCVIRYVPRSREEPVIGKVYPPGSKAAQAWNALCTLHAQAMVGITIPEPLALVEGWNLVL
;
A
#
# COMPACT_ATOMS: atom_id res chain seq x y z
N MET A 1 -10.19 3.89 -20.22
CA MET A 1 -9.37 2.68 -20.01
C MET A 1 -9.12 2.09 -21.39
N THR A 2 -7.97 2.35 -22.00
CA THR A 2 -7.65 1.88 -23.36
C THR A 2 -6.98 0.53 -23.25
N TYR A 3 -7.73 -0.54 -23.53
CA TYR A 3 -7.23 -1.92 -23.53
C TYR A 3 -6.36 -2.14 -24.77
N PHE A 4 -5.17 -2.71 -24.57
CA PHE A 4 -4.34 -3.23 -25.66
C PHE A 4 -4.29 -4.75 -25.53
N ALA A 5 -4.75 -5.43 -26.58
CA ALA A 5 -4.64 -6.88 -26.67
C ALA A 5 -3.16 -7.27 -26.54
N GLY A 6 -2.83 -8.06 -25.52
CA GLY A 6 -1.47 -8.56 -25.33
C GLY A 6 -0.83 -8.31 -23.97
N ARG A 7 -1.39 -7.42 -23.14
CA ARG A 7 -0.81 -7.03 -21.85
C ARG A 7 -1.59 -7.59 -20.66
N GLU A 8 -0.91 -7.65 -19.51
CA GLU A 8 -1.51 -7.88 -18.20
C GLU A 8 -2.63 -6.86 -17.96
N CYS A 9 -3.80 -7.33 -17.54
CA CYS A 9 -4.97 -6.50 -17.29
C CYS A 9 -5.37 -6.66 -15.82
N GLU A 10 -5.41 -5.54 -15.11
CA GLU A 10 -5.78 -5.46 -13.71
C GLU A 10 -7.09 -4.67 -13.60
N ILE A 11 -8.08 -5.24 -12.95
CA ILE A 11 -9.37 -4.59 -12.71
C ILE A 11 -9.58 -4.50 -11.20
N LEU A 12 -9.72 -3.28 -10.71
CA LEU A 12 -10.03 -3.01 -9.31
C LEU A 12 -11.55 -2.88 -9.15
N TYR A 13 -12.14 -3.72 -8.32
CA TYR A 13 -13.54 -3.66 -7.92
C TYR A 13 -13.64 -3.19 -6.47
N SER A 14 -14.63 -2.34 -6.19
CA SER A 14 -15.08 -2.08 -4.82
C SER A 14 -16.34 -2.90 -4.57
N LEU A 15 -16.24 -3.84 -3.64
CA LEU A 15 -17.35 -4.69 -3.23
C LEU A 15 -17.92 -4.15 -1.91
N ARG A 16 -19.25 -4.00 -1.88
CA ARG A 16 -20.01 -3.83 -0.64
C ARG A 16 -20.66 -5.17 -0.33
N LEU A 17 -20.04 -5.92 0.58
CA LEU A 17 -20.54 -7.21 1.04
C LEU A 17 -21.27 -6.97 2.36
N GLY A 18 -22.60 -6.86 2.33
CA GLY A 18 -23.44 -6.75 3.54
C GLY A 18 -24.39 -5.55 3.57
N ASN A 19 -25.45 -5.68 4.39
CA ASN A 19 -26.50 -4.66 4.62
C ASN A 19 -26.17 -3.70 5.79
N ARG A 20 -24.97 -3.77 6.37
CA ARG A 20 -24.57 -2.87 7.46
C ARG A 20 -23.87 -1.65 6.87
N ALA A 21 -24.42 -0.47 7.13
CA ALA A 21 -23.86 0.82 6.77
C ALA A 21 -22.45 1.09 7.37
N GLU A 22 -21.96 0.20 8.22
CA GLU A 22 -20.70 0.35 8.97
C GLU A 22 -19.54 -0.52 8.43
N ASP A 23 -19.79 -1.47 7.53
CA ASP A 23 -18.70 -2.28 6.97
C ASP A 23 -17.91 -1.48 5.93
N LYS A 24 -16.61 -1.28 6.20
CA LYS A 24 -15.70 -0.63 5.25
C LYS A 24 -15.75 -1.40 3.92
N PRO A 25 -15.82 -0.71 2.76
CA PRO A 25 -15.84 -1.37 1.47
C PRO A 25 -14.60 -2.26 1.32
N ALA A 26 -14.82 -3.52 0.97
CA ALA A 26 -13.74 -4.42 0.61
C ALA A 26 -13.34 -4.14 -0.84
N TRP A 27 -12.04 -4.04 -1.11
CA TRP A 27 -11.54 -3.96 -2.49
C TRP A 27 -11.02 -5.31 -2.92
N VAL A 28 -11.36 -5.67 -4.16
CA VAL A 28 -10.86 -6.87 -4.80
C VAL A 28 -10.19 -6.48 -6.10
N VAL A 29 -8.98 -6.99 -6.30
CA VAL A 29 -8.26 -6.88 -7.57
C VAL A 29 -8.45 -8.19 -8.32
N VAL A 30 -8.82 -8.10 -9.59
CA VAL A 30 -8.81 -9.23 -10.50
C VAL A 30 -7.75 -9.00 -11.56
N THR A 31 -6.75 -9.87 -11.58
CA THR A 31 -5.61 -9.80 -12.48
C THR A 31 -5.71 -10.92 -13.51
N PHE A 32 -5.83 -10.52 -14.78
CA PHE A 32 -5.84 -11.41 -15.93
C PHE A 32 -4.46 -11.44 -16.56
N THR A 33 -3.87 -12.63 -16.61
CA THR A 33 -2.58 -12.87 -17.26
C THR A 33 -2.75 -13.78 -18.46
N LYS A 34 -1.87 -13.65 -19.44
CA LYS A 34 -1.66 -14.73 -20.41
C LYS A 34 -1.03 -15.94 -19.70
N ASP A 35 -1.26 -17.12 -20.26
CA ASP A 35 -0.61 -18.36 -19.86
C ASP A 35 -0.91 -18.80 -18.40
N ASP A 36 0.00 -19.53 -17.78
CA ASP A 36 -0.12 -20.09 -16.42
C ASP A 36 0.43 -19.14 -15.34
N ARG A 37 0.67 -17.87 -15.69
CA ARG A 37 1.33 -16.91 -14.80
C ARG A 37 0.52 -16.61 -13.53
N ALA A 38 -0.79 -16.40 -13.65
CA ALA A 38 -1.66 -16.19 -12.48
C ALA A 38 -1.63 -17.41 -11.53
N GLU A 39 -1.60 -18.64 -12.07
CA GLU A 39 -1.49 -19.86 -11.28
C GLU A 39 -0.14 -19.97 -10.57
N LYS A 40 0.95 -19.65 -11.27
CA LYS A 40 2.31 -19.60 -10.69
C LYS A 40 2.42 -18.56 -9.57
N ILE A 41 1.83 -17.38 -9.76
CA ILE A 41 1.78 -16.34 -8.73
C ILE A 41 0.99 -16.86 -7.52
N TYR A 42 -0.20 -17.43 -7.75
CA TYR A 42 -1.03 -18.02 -6.69
C TYR A 42 -0.27 -19.07 -5.87
N THR A 43 0.32 -20.04 -6.56
CA THR A 43 1.10 -21.11 -5.94
C THR A 43 2.29 -20.58 -5.14
N ARG A 44 3.02 -19.59 -5.67
CA ARG A 44 4.22 -19.06 -5.03
C ARG A 44 3.92 -18.17 -3.82
N HIS A 45 2.87 -17.37 -3.88
CA HIS A 45 2.64 -16.29 -2.92
C HIS A 45 1.49 -16.57 -1.93
N TYR A 46 0.59 -17.51 -2.25
CA TYR A 46 -0.68 -17.65 -1.53
C TYR A 46 -1.04 -19.06 -1.05
N GLN A 47 -0.37 -20.13 -1.51
CA GLN A 47 -0.73 -21.51 -1.14
C GLN A 47 -0.39 -21.95 0.31
N ALA A 48 0.04 -21.05 1.23
CA ALA A 48 0.18 -21.33 2.68
C ALA A 48 0.31 -20.04 3.54
N PRO A 49 0.02 -20.02 4.87
CA PRO A 49 -1.00 -20.75 5.65
C PRO A 49 -2.22 -19.87 5.98
N THR A 50 -2.41 -18.71 5.33
CA THR A 50 -3.59 -17.84 5.58
C THR A 50 -4.60 -17.95 4.45
N PRO A 51 -5.56 -18.88 4.52
CA PRO A 51 -6.67 -18.93 3.57
C PRO A 51 -7.43 -17.60 3.54
N GLY A 52 -7.90 -17.19 2.36
CA GLY A 52 -8.78 -16.02 2.18
C GLY A 52 -8.13 -14.72 1.72
N GLN A 53 -6.83 -14.71 1.38
CA GLN A 53 -6.14 -13.51 0.86
C GLN A 53 -6.20 -13.34 -0.65
N ALA A 54 -6.20 -14.47 -1.37
CA ALA A 54 -6.27 -14.53 -2.81
C ALA A 54 -6.86 -15.87 -3.26
N MET A 55 -7.37 -15.92 -4.48
CA MET A 55 -7.96 -17.09 -5.11
C MET A 55 -7.57 -17.12 -6.57
N PHE A 56 -7.11 -18.26 -7.06
CA PHE A 56 -6.96 -18.50 -8.49
C PHE A 56 -8.24 -19.15 -9.03
N LEU A 57 -8.75 -18.62 -10.15
CA LEU A 57 -9.92 -19.17 -10.84
C LEU A 57 -9.49 -19.78 -12.18
N PRO A 58 -9.27 -21.10 -12.27
CA PRO A 58 -8.73 -21.75 -13.47
C PRO A 58 -9.59 -21.52 -14.71
N SER A 59 -10.92 -21.57 -14.58
CA SER A 59 -11.87 -21.37 -15.68
C SER A 59 -11.76 -19.99 -16.34
N TYR A 60 -11.27 -19.00 -15.61
CA TYR A 60 -11.12 -17.61 -16.08
C TYR A 60 -9.64 -17.20 -16.21
N ARG A 61 -8.71 -18.10 -15.85
CA ARG A 61 -7.25 -17.86 -15.82
C ARG A 61 -6.87 -16.56 -15.11
N CYS A 62 -7.57 -16.22 -14.04
CA CYS A 62 -7.37 -14.98 -13.31
C CYS A 62 -7.03 -15.21 -11.85
N LEU A 63 -6.26 -14.28 -11.30
CA LEU A 63 -5.97 -14.17 -9.88
C LEU A 63 -6.90 -13.13 -9.28
N VAL A 64 -7.54 -13.47 -8.16
CA VAL A 64 -8.40 -12.59 -7.38
C VAL A 64 -7.70 -12.32 -6.06
N GLU A 65 -7.44 -11.06 -5.72
CA GLU A 65 -6.76 -10.65 -4.49
C GLU A 65 -7.64 -9.71 -3.67
N TRP A 66 -7.77 -9.97 -2.37
CA TRP A 66 -8.49 -9.10 -1.45
C TRP A 66 -7.52 -8.08 -0.86
N PHE A 67 -7.79 -6.80 -1.06
CA PHE A 67 -7.01 -5.73 -0.44
C PHE A 67 -7.02 -5.86 1.08
N PRO A 68 -5.89 -5.66 1.80
CA PRO A 68 -4.61 -5.12 1.34
C PRO A 68 -3.59 -6.17 0.84
N SER A 69 -4.01 -7.39 0.47
CA SER A 69 -3.11 -8.37 -0.14
C SER A 69 -2.83 -8.02 -1.60
N ASP A 70 -1.53 -7.98 -1.93
CA ASP A 70 -1.01 -7.72 -3.27
C ASP A 70 0.38 -8.38 -3.34
N TRP A 71 0.55 -9.34 -4.25
CA TRP A 71 1.77 -10.15 -4.33
C TRP A 71 3.01 -9.32 -4.66
N ASN A 72 2.83 -8.21 -5.39
CA ASN A 72 3.90 -7.32 -5.79
C ASN A 72 4.09 -6.14 -4.82
N LEU A 73 3.18 -5.96 -3.85
CA LEU A 73 3.31 -5.03 -2.73
C LEU A 73 3.21 -5.79 -1.39
N PRO A 74 4.13 -6.71 -1.08
CA PRO A 74 4.01 -7.63 0.06
C PRO A 74 3.94 -6.92 1.43
N SER A 75 4.48 -5.71 1.52
CA SER A 75 4.43 -4.88 2.73
C SER A 75 3.11 -4.12 2.92
N LEU A 76 2.23 -4.09 1.91
CA LEU A 76 0.99 -3.30 1.93
C LEU A 76 0.07 -3.67 3.10
N ARG A 77 -0.06 -4.97 3.38
CA ARG A 77 -0.80 -5.47 4.54
C ARG A 77 -0.26 -4.90 5.85
N ARG A 78 1.06 -4.86 6.01
CA ARG A 78 1.70 -4.30 7.20
C ARG A 78 1.60 -2.77 7.24
N ALA A 79 1.71 -2.13 6.08
CA ALA A 79 1.60 -0.68 5.93
C ALA A 79 0.17 -0.14 6.12
N THR A 80 -0.83 -1.03 6.19
CA THR A 80 -2.25 -0.71 6.44
C THR A 80 -2.76 -1.27 7.77
N ASP A 81 -1.90 -1.91 8.55
CA ASP A 81 -2.21 -2.43 9.88
C ASP A 81 -1.92 -1.36 10.94
N ASP A 82 -2.97 -0.86 11.59
CA ASP A 82 -2.91 0.16 12.65
C ASP A 82 -1.91 -0.21 13.76
N ALA A 83 -1.76 -1.49 14.10
CA ALA A 83 -0.83 -1.95 15.12
C ALA A 83 0.62 -1.86 14.65
N ALA A 84 0.90 -2.29 13.42
CA ALA A 84 2.23 -2.21 12.83
C ALA A 84 2.68 -0.75 12.59
N ILE A 85 1.75 0.14 12.24
CA ILE A 85 2.01 1.58 12.11
C ILE A 85 2.31 2.24 13.44
N GLY A 86 1.63 1.83 14.52
CA GLY A 86 1.96 2.28 15.88
C GLY A 86 3.40 1.96 16.29
N LEU A 87 4.02 0.97 15.65
CA LEU A 87 5.41 0.57 15.83
C LEU A 87 6.38 1.20 14.82
N LEU A 88 5.95 2.09 13.92
CA LEU A 88 6.84 2.97 13.15
C LEU A 88 7.16 4.18 14.04
N PRO A 89 8.11 4.08 14.98
CA PRO A 89 8.23 5.03 16.07
C PRO A 89 9.04 6.22 15.56
N ALA A 90 8.64 7.44 15.93
CA ALA A 90 9.51 8.51 16.44
C ALA A 90 10.93 8.74 15.86
N GLN A 91 11.28 8.32 14.64
CA GLN A 91 12.58 8.60 14.02
C GLN A 91 12.73 10.07 13.62
N ALA A 92 11.67 10.87 13.79
CA ALA A 92 11.64 12.28 13.40
C ALA A 92 11.42 13.28 14.56
N SER A 93 11.20 12.88 15.83
CA SER A 93 10.94 13.89 16.89
C SER A 93 11.20 13.40 18.33
N SER A 94 12.15 14.06 19.00
CA SER A 94 12.48 13.94 20.42
C SER A 94 11.56 14.77 21.33
N HIS A 95 10.23 14.64 21.29
CA HIS A 95 9.37 15.32 22.27
C HIS A 95 8.41 14.36 22.98
N SER A 96 8.41 14.49 24.30
CA SER A 96 7.66 13.76 25.31
C SER A 96 6.17 13.67 24.98
N GLN A 97 5.59 12.46 25.03
CA GLN A 97 4.18 12.23 24.73
C GLN A 97 3.41 11.79 25.97
N THR A 98 2.30 12.47 26.24
CA THR A 98 1.20 11.98 27.06
C THR A 98 0.34 10.99 26.25
N PRO A 99 -0.22 9.95 26.88
CA PRO A 99 -1.01 8.93 26.17
C PRO A 99 -2.37 9.51 25.74
N SER A 100 -2.61 9.55 24.43
CA SER A 100 -3.91 9.82 23.80
C SER A 100 -4.60 8.50 23.43
N ASP A 101 -5.89 8.38 23.76
CA ASP A 101 -6.75 7.20 23.53
C ASP A 101 -7.13 6.96 22.06
N ARG A 102 -6.74 7.85 21.13
CA ARG A 102 -7.11 7.71 19.71
C ARG A 102 -6.23 6.67 19.02
N ARG A 103 -6.83 5.65 18.40
CA ARG A 103 -6.11 4.68 17.55
C ARG A 103 -5.54 5.38 16.31
N PRO A 104 -4.31 5.05 15.85
CA PRO A 104 -3.82 5.63 14.59
C PRO A 104 -4.79 5.19 13.49
N HIS A 105 -5.15 6.11 12.60
CA HIS A 105 -6.06 5.81 11.51
C HIS A 105 -5.29 5.80 10.19
N VAL A 106 -5.46 4.71 9.44
CA VAL A 106 -4.89 4.57 8.11
C VAL A 106 -5.97 4.76 7.05
N GLU A 107 -5.73 5.70 6.13
CA GLU A 107 -6.59 5.97 4.98
C GLU A 107 -5.83 5.72 3.69
N VAL A 108 -6.39 4.91 2.78
CA VAL A 108 -5.78 4.68 1.47
C VAL A 108 -6.22 5.77 0.50
N LEU A 109 -5.30 6.64 0.12
CA LEU A 109 -5.57 7.75 -0.80
C LEU A 109 -5.59 7.30 -2.26
N ARG A 110 -4.70 6.35 -2.60
CA ARG A 110 -4.59 5.85 -3.97
C ARG A 110 -3.97 4.48 -4.00
N TYR A 111 -4.69 3.53 -4.56
CA TYR A 111 -4.16 2.21 -4.86
C TYR A 111 -4.05 2.02 -6.38
N ARG A 112 -2.84 1.65 -6.84
CA ARG A 112 -2.61 1.13 -8.19
C ARG A 112 -2.13 -0.31 -8.03
N PRO A 113 -2.96 -1.32 -8.35
CA PRO A 113 -2.61 -2.72 -8.18
C PRO A 113 -1.23 -3.02 -8.73
N HIS A 114 -0.47 -3.81 -7.98
CA HIS A 114 0.88 -4.30 -8.30
C HIS A 114 1.94 -3.22 -8.59
N LEU A 115 1.61 -1.93 -8.46
CA LEU A 115 2.47 -0.83 -8.88
C LEU A 115 2.87 0.08 -7.73
N ARG A 116 1.90 0.53 -6.92
CA ARG A 116 2.13 1.36 -5.73
C ARG A 116 0.84 1.59 -4.94
N CYS A 117 0.99 1.86 -3.64
CA CYS A 117 -0.09 2.38 -2.81
C CYS A 117 0.32 3.68 -2.12
N VAL A 118 -0.57 4.66 -2.08
CA VAL A 118 -0.43 5.92 -1.36
C VAL A 118 -1.40 5.92 -0.20
N ILE A 119 -0.88 6.13 1.00
CA ILE A 119 -1.57 5.97 2.27
C ILE A 119 -1.38 7.25 3.08
N ARG A 120 -2.42 7.65 3.81
CA ARG A 120 -2.37 8.70 4.82
C ARG A 120 -2.42 8.06 6.19
N TYR A 121 -1.41 8.34 7.00
CA TYR A 121 -1.35 8.01 8.40
C TYR A 121 -1.81 9.21 9.21
N VAL A 122 -2.85 9.03 10.02
CA VAL A 122 -3.27 10.04 11.00
C VAL A 122 -2.70 9.60 12.36
N PRO A 123 -1.53 10.15 12.76
CA PRO A 123 -0.83 9.72 13.97
C PRO A 123 -1.59 10.14 15.24
N ARG A 124 -1.31 9.45 16.35
CA ARG A 124 -1.89 9.77 17.66
C ARG A 124 -1.41 11.10 18.23
N SER A 125 -0.18 11.50 17.86
CA SER A 125 0.64 12.50 18.58
C SER A 125 1.19 13.63 17.71
N ARG A 126 1.01 13.59 16.39
CA ARG A 126 1.23 14.77 15.53
C ARG A 126 -0.11 15.35 15.13
N GLU A 127 -0.16 16.68 15.03
CA GLU A 127 -1.32 17.38 14.48
C GLU A 127 -1.47 17.13 12.97
N GLU A 128 -0.36 16.84 12.29
CA GLU A 128 -0.32 16.69 10.84
C GLU A 128 -0.28 15.22 10.38
N PRO A 129 -1.07 14.87 9.34
CA PRO A 129 -1.03 13.55 8.75
C PRO A 129 0.27 13.31 7.97
N VAL A 130 0.76 12.07 8.01
CA VAL A 130 1.95 11.63 7.26
C VAL A 130 1.50 10.87 6.01
N ILE A 131 2.18 11.09 4.87
CA ILE A 131 1.88 10.43 3.61
C ILE A 131 2.88 9.32 3.33
N GLY A 132 2.41 8.07 3.39
CA GLY A 132 3.17 6.90 2.99
C GLY A 132 3.01 6.56 1.51
N LYS A 133 4.10 6.12 0.88
CA LYS A 133 4.12 5.53 -0.45
C LYS A 133 4.77 4.16 -0.40
N VAL A 134 3.98 3.11 -0.60
CA VAL A 134 4.44 1.71 -0.69
C VAL A 134 4.78 1.38 -2.13
N TYR A 135 5.97 0.84 -2.35
CA TYR A 135 6.48 0.43 -3.65
C TYR A 135 6.71 -1.09 -3.71
N PRO A 136 6.76 -1.67 -4.91
CA PRO A 136 7.21 -3.04 -5.09
C PRO A 136 8.67 -3.21 -4.64
N PRO A 137 9.07 -4.44 -4.27
CA PRO A 137 10.45 -4.75 -3.97
C PRO A 137 11.39 -4.29 -5.10
N GLY A 138 12.47 -3.59 -4.74
CA GLY A 138 13.49 -3.12 -5.67
C GLY A 138 13.92 -1.68 -5.40
N SER A 139 14.56 -1.06 -6.37
CA SER A 139 15.20 0.25 -6.20
C SER A 139 14.23 1.45 -6.20
N LYS A 140 12.96 1.25 -6.57
CA LYS A 140 12.01 2.36 -6.76
C LYS A 140 11.76 3.18 -5.49
N ALA A 141 11.67 2.54 -4.32
CA ALA A 141 11.49 3.23 -3.05
C ALA A 141 12.70 4.13 -2.75
N ALA A 142 13.91 3.58 -2.86
CA ALA A 142 15.15 4.32 -2.63
C ALA A 142 15.35 5.46 -3.66
N GLN A 143 15.01 5.24 -4.92
CA GLN A 143 15.04 6.29 -5.96
C GLN A 143 14.06 7.42 -5.63
N ALA A 144 12.83 7.08 -5.21
CA ALA A 144 11.84 8.08 -4.82
C ALA A 144 12.28 8.87 -3.58
N TRP A 145 12.85 8.18 -2.58
CA TRP A 145 13.45 8.80 -1.39
C TRP A 145 14.55 9.80 -1.77
N ASN A 146 15.55 9.37 -2.54
CA ASN A 146 16.66 10.23 -2.96
C ASN A 146 16.18 11.45 -3.75
N ALA A 147 15.19 11.27 -4.63
CA ALA A 147 14.59 12.37 -5.38
C ALA A 147 13.88 13.36 -4.45
N LEU A 148 13.13 12.88 -3.47
CA LEU A 148 12.44 13.74 -2.50
C LEU A 148 13.42 14.51 -1.62
N CYS A 149 14.47 13.87 -1.11
CA CYS A 149 15.52 14.54 -0.34
C CYS A 149 16.23 15.63 -1.15
N THR A 150 16.58 15.32 -2.40
CA THR A 150 17.22 16.29 -3.30
C THR A 150 16.30 17.48 -3.57
N LEU A 151 15.03 17.22 -3.89
CA LEU A 151 14.05 18.26 -4.17
C LEU A 151 13.79 19.14 -2.93
N HIS A 152 13.65 18.54 -1.75
CA HIS A 152 13.43 19.29 -0.52
C HIS A 152 14.63 20.19 -0.17
N ALA A 153 15.86 19.69 -0.35
CA ALA A 153 17.09 20.48 -0.15
C ALA A 153 17.22 21.66 -1.14
N GLN A 154 16.53 21.59 -2.29
CA GLN A 154 16.53 22.62 -3.33
C GLN A 154 15.27 23.49 -3.31
N ALA A 155 14.45 23.42 -2.26
CA ALA A 155 13.22 24.19 -2.17
C ALA A 155 13.50 25.70 -2.31
N MET A 156 12.75 26.35 -3.20
CA MET A 156 12.85 27.78 -3.48
C MET A 156 11.67 28.53 -2.88
N VAL A 157 11.84 29.85 -2.67
CA VAL A 157 10.78 30.72 -2.19
C VAL A 157 9.54 30.60 -3.09
N GLY A 158 8.39 30.31 -2.47
CA GLY A 158 7.11 30.13 -3.17
C GLY A 158 6.79 28.69 -3.59
N ILE A 159 7.69 27.72 -3.39
CA ILE A 159 7.44 26.30 -3.65
C ILE A 159 7.61 25.50 -2.36
N THR A 160 6.51 24.93 -1.86
CA THR A 160 6.56 24.02 -0.71
C THR A 160 6.77 22.58 -1.18
N ILE A 161 7.92 22.01 -0.83
CA ILE A 161 8.23 20.59 -1.04
C ILE A 161 8.18 19.92 0.34
N PRO A 162 7.26 18.97 0.58
CA PRO A 162 7.14 18.32 1.88
C PRO A 162 8.46 17.69 2.34
N GLU A 163 8.73 17.77 3.65
CA GLU A 163 9.90 17.14 4.27
C GLU A 163 9.77 15.61 4.15
N PRO A 164 10.77 14.92 3.56
CA PRO A 164 10.84 13.46 3.59
C PRO A 164 11.16 12.99 5.02
N LEU A 165 10.33 12.10 5.57
CA LEU A 165 10.44 11.69 6.96
C LEU A 165 11.29 10.43 7.14
N ALA A 166 11.07 9.41 6.30
CA ALA A 166 11.86 8.18 6.37
C ALA A 166 11.76 7.29 5.12
N LEU A 167 12.80 6.49 4.90
CA LEU A 167 12.74 5.29 4.06
C LEU A 167 12.73 4.04 4.95
N VAL A 168 11.62 3.33 4.99
CA VAL A 168 11.51 2.05 5.70
C VAL A 168 11.83 0.92 4.72
N GLU A 169 13.12 0.61 4.57
CA GLU A 169 13.64 -0.32 3.55
C GLU A 169 12.95 -1.69 3.57
N GLY A 170 12.78 -2.29 4.75
CA GLY A 170 12.13 -3.59 4.90
C GLY A 170 10.66 -3.61 4.46
N TRP A 171 10.06 -2.43 4.27
CA TRP A 171 8.67 -2.27 3.83
C TRP A 171 8.57 -1.63 2.43
N ASN A 172 9.69 -1.25 1.80
CA ASN A 172 9.70 -0.44 0.58
C ASN A 172 8.74 0.76 0.68
N LEU A 173 8.72 1.40 1.85
CA LEU A 173 7.81 2.48 2.21
C LEU A 173 8.60 3.78 2.36
N VAL A 174 8.16 4.81 1.65
CA VAL A 174 8.66 6.19 1.79
C VAL A 174 7.62 7.00 2.56
N LEU A 175 8.05 7.67 3.62
CA LEU A 175 7.27 8.59 4.45
C LEU A 175 7.72 10.04 4.22
#